data_AF-A0A9D1NQ61-F1
#
_entry.id   AF-A0A9D1NQ61-F1
#
_cell.length_a   1.000
_cell.length_b   1.000
_cell.length_c   1.000
_cell.angle_alpha   90.00
_cell.angle_beta   90.00
_cell.angle_gamma   90.00
#
_symmetry.space_group_name_H-M   'P 1'
#
loop_
_entity.id
_entity.type
_entity.pdbx_description
1 polymer ?
#
loop_
_entity_poly.entity_id
_entity_poly.type
_entity_poly.pdbx_seq_one_letter_code
_entity_poly.pdbx_strand_id
1 'polypeptide(L)'
;AYKANLLLVTRPDSYSDSLMLYSLDIDTGRFSKLIKLSQTKSYDSIDYVYNSKTDTAIVYTAPSGALTNQEESASPYYISEYSLSDPDNVVLQKHYLENHGEASLFVTVYENIISTVSGTENSYRYYDFLNPPKSITVVGNQTLYGDAITSFEMETGVLVRTVDYDSDYERLDIKLMAKDKDFDLFSPVSYNVYKYVRTNTYSSLNSYSGLLDRLSQSPLAQVLAANGDEYFGLPLYGTYSYPKESYPDKIINADGSETDNPVPFAVVATQGQYCARNIDALAGTYNDPDGDELYEVLKHLDKKPSGDNLLFGDEFIVNGEFCSLSCEYLMMNPASENKEDAAKFLEYVFDANSINYPSLEEGESYLAFWRIMPSDYMTPLYSAFNRASQGGLSQSELKALAKEAAKEVLMRMEG
;
A
#
# COMPACT_ATOMS: atom_id res chain seq x y z
N ALA A 1 -2.34 27.41 -20.11
CA ALA A 1 -1.05 28.10 -19.88
C ALA A 1 -0.72 28.02 -18.39
N TYR A 2 0.54 27.76 -18.04
CA TYR A 2 1.04 27.71 -16.65
C TYR A 2 2.14 28.76 -16.54
N LYS A 3 2.16 29.59 -15.49
CA LYS A 3 3.23 30.56 -15.16
C LYS A 3 4.28 30.86 -16.26
N ALA A 4 4.28 32.08 -16.81
CA ALA A 4 5.23 32.54 -17.82
C ALA A 4 5.26 31.67 -19.11
N ASN A 5 6.39 31.04 -19.42
CA ASN A 5 6.64 30.22 -20.61
C ASN A 5 6.36 28.72 -20.39
N LEU A 6 5.65 28.35 -19.32
CA LEU A 6 5.37 26.97 -18.97
C LEU A 6 3.98 26.54 -19.46
N LEU A 7 3.82 25.24 -19.71
CA LEU A 7 2.52 24.61 -19.94
C LEU A 7 2.29 23.52 -18.90
N LEU A 8 1.08 23.48 -18.35
CA LEU A 8 0.62 22.27 -17.66
C LEU A 8 0.41 21.20 -18.73
N VAL A 9 0.88 19.99 -18.46
CA VAL A 9 0.67 18.82 -19.30
C VAL A 9 0.53 17.59 -18.42
N THR A 10 -0.36 16.68 -18.78
CA THR A 10 -0.51 15.39 -18.10
C THR A 10 0.20 14.29 -18.89
N ARG A 11 0.83 13.36 -18.18
CA ARG A 11 1.46 12.18 -18.78
C ARG A 11 1.51 11.04 -17.75
N PRO A 12 1.38 9.76 -18.17
CA PRO A 12 1.71 8.64 -17.32
C PRO A 12 3.13 8.80 -16.74
N ASP A 13 3.33 8.42 -15.49
CA ASP A 13 4.66 8.32 -14.94
C ASP A 13 5.47 7.26 -15.68
N SER A 14 6.78 7.42 -15.76
CA SER A 14 7.65 6.45 -16.44
C SER A 14 7.83 5.15 -15.63
N TYR A 15 7.44 5.17 -14.36
CA TYR A 15 7.64 4.08 -13.40
C TYR A 15 6.33 3.55 -12.80
N SER A 16 5.20 4.17 -13.11
CA SER A 16 3.89 3.74 -12.63
C SER A 16 2.80 4.08 -13.65
N ASP A 17 1.69 3.34 -13.62
CA ASP A 17 0.49 3.67 -14.41
C ASP A 17 -0.22 4.94 -13.90
N SER A 18 0.31 5.60 -12.86
CA SER A 18 -0.27 6.82 -12.31
C SER A 18 -0.13 7.99 -13.28
N LEU A 19 -1.19 8.78 -13.40
CA LEU A 19 -1.16 10.02 -14.17
C LEU A 19 -0.49 11.13 -13.36
N MET A 20 0.45 11.83 -13.99
CA MET A 20 1.20 12.92 -13.36
C MET A 20 0.92 14.23 -14.09
N LEU A 21 0.86 15.32 -13.35
CA LEU A 21 0.89 16.68 -13.88
C LEU A 21 2.32 17.19 -13.90
N TYR A 22 2.75 17.70 -15.06
CA TYR A 22 4.06 18.27 -15.28
C TYR A 22 3.95 19.74 -15.71
N SER A 23 5.01 20.50 -15.48
CA SER A 23 5.28 21.73 -16.22
C SER A 23 6.22 21.43 -17.38
N LEU A 24 5.83 21.79 -18.59
CA LEU A 24 6.68 21.82 -19.77
C LEU A 24 7.17 23.25 -20.01
N ASP A 25 8.47 23.45 -19.99
CA ASP A 25 9.10 24.69 -20.44
C ASP A 25 9.14 24.71 -21.97
N ILE A 26 8.41 25.63 -22.60
CA ILE A 26 8.27 25.68 -24.07
C ILE A 26 9.60 26.02 -24.74
N ASP A 27 10.44 26.84 -24.10
CA ASP A 27 11.68 27.33 -24.70
C ASP A 27 12.78 26.26 -24.72
N THR A 28 12.78 25.37 -23.71
CA THR A 28 13.81 24.34 -23.53
C THR A 28 13.33 22.92 -23.82
N GLY A 29 12.01 22.69 -23.87
CA GLY A 29 11.41 21.36 -24.00
C GLY A 29 11.52 20.51 -22.73
N ARG A 30 11.95 21.08 -21.60
CA ARG A 30 12.17 20.34 -20.35
C ARG A 30 10.88 20.16 -19.57
N PHE A 31 10.69 18.97 -19.01
CA PHE A 31 9.57 18.65 -18.11
C PHE A 31 10.05 18.67 -16.66
N SER A 32 9.22 19.20 -15.77
CA SER A 32 9.37 19.05 -14.32
C SER A 32 8.09 18.47 -13.74
N LYS A 33 8.23 17.46 -12.88
CA LYS A 33 7.09 16.88 -12.13
C LYS A 33 6.52 17.95 -11.21
N LEU A 34 5.21 18.17 -11.25
CA LEU A 34 4.52 19.05 -10.32
C LEU A 34 3.81 18.22 -9.25
N ILE A 35 2.87 17.38 -9.66
CA ILE A 35 2.01 16.63 -8.74
C ILE A 35 1.56 15.30 -9.36
N LYS A 36 1.45 14.27 -8.52
CA LYS A 36 0.80 13.00 -8.85
C LYS A 36 -0.71 13.18 -8.73
N LEU A 37 -1.44 12.91 -9.81
CA LEU A 37 -2.90 12.96 -9.76
C LEU A 37 -3.35 11.65 -9.12
N SER A 38 -4.00 11.74 -7.96
CA SER A 38 -4.52 10.60 -7.20
C SER A 38 -5.77 10.01 -7.86
N GLN A 39 -5.62 9.56 -9.10
CA GLN A 39 -6.63 8.84 -9.86
C GLN A 39 -6.43 7.33 -9.66
N THR A 40 -7.54 6.61 -9.53
CA THR A 40 -7.51 5.15 -9.56
C THR A 40 -7.36 4.70 -11.02
N LYS A 41 -6.97 3.45 -11.26
CA LYS A 41 -6.88 2.89 -12.64
C LYS A 41 -8.20 2.93 -13.42
N SER A 42 -9.30 3.21 -12.72
CA SER A 42 -10.65 3.28 -13.26
C SER A 42 -11.02 4.67 -13.79
N TYR A 43 -10.07 5.63 -13.85
CA TYR A 43 -10.33 6.99 -14.28
C TYR A 43 -9.28 7.56 -15.26
N ASP A 44 -9.76 8.29 -16.27
CA ASP A 44 -8.97 9.06 -17.23
C ASP A 44 -9.14 10.57 -16.97
N SER A 45 -8.05 11.35 -17.08
CA SER A 45 -8.14 12.82 -17.11
C SER A 45 -8.52 13.33 -18.49
N ILE A 46 -9.57 14.14 -18.57
CA ILE A 46 -10.09 14.69 -19.82
C ILE A 46 -9.54 16.10 -20.09
N ASP A 47 -9.56 16.97 -19.09
CA ASP A 47 -9.21 18.39 -19.23
C ASP A 47 -8.55 18.91 -17.96
N TYR A 48 -7.75 19.97 -18.08
CA TYR A 48 -7.11 20.60 -16.94
C TYR A 48 -6.84 22.08 -17.15
N VAL A 49 -6.96 22.86 -16.08
CA VAL A 49 -6.75 24.31 -16.10
C VAL A 49 -6.01 24.76 -14.84
N TYR A 50 -5.17 25.77 -15.00
CA TYR A 50 -4.42 26.40 -13.92
C TYR A 50 -5.19 27.59 -13.34
N ASN A 51 -5.39 27.61 -12.01
CA ASN A 51 -5.87 28.79 -11.31
C ASN A 51 -4.69 29.60 -10.74
N SER A 52 -4.41 30.75 -11.37
CA SER A 52 -3.35 31.66 -10.92
C SER A 52 -3.63 32.39 -9.60
N LYS A 53 -4.88 32.43 -9.14
CA LYS A 53 -5.24 33.12 -7.89
C LYS A 53 -4.93 32.30 -6.65
N THR A 54 -5.17 30.99 -6.73
CA THR A 54 -4.97 30.03 -5.64
C THR A 54 -3.72 29.17 -5.82
N ASP A 55 -3.05 29.30 -6.97
CA ASP A 55 -1.94 28.43 -7.38
C ASP A 55 -2.33 26.94 -7.39
N THR A 56 -3.49 26.64 -7.96
CA THR A 56 -4.06 25.27 -8.03
C THR A 56 -4.19 24.78 -9.46
N ALA A 57 -4.23 23.46 -9.63
CA ALA A 57 -4.61 22.80 -10.87
C ALA A 57 -5.99 22.19 -10.70
N ILE A 58 -6.88 22.47 -11.65
CA ILE A 58 -8.21 21.88 -11.72
C ILE A 58 -8.18 20.79 -12.78
N VAL A 59 -8.65 19.60 -12.44
CA VAL A 59 -8.64 18.43 -13.32
C VAL A 59 -10.06 17.89 -13.45
N TYR A 60 -10.50 17.75 -14.70
CA TYR A 60 -11.71 17.04 -15.06
C TYR A 60 -11.39 15.58 -15.29
N THR A 61 -12.11 14.70 -14.59
CA THR A 61 -11.86 13.26 -14.58
C THR A 61 -13.12 12.49 -14.95
N ALA A 62 -12.95 11.48 -15.78
CA ALA A 62 -14.02 10.58 -16.22
C ALA A 62 -13.64 9.12 -15.99
N PRO A 63 -14.62 8.21 -15.86
CA PRO A 63 -14.33 6.79 -15.79
C PRO A 63 -13.52 6.31 -17.00
N SER A 64 -12.56 5.42 -16.78
CA SER A 64 -11.72 4.91 -17.86
C SER A 64 -12.56 4.20 -18.92
N GLY A 65 -12.25 4.51 -20.19
CA GLY A 65 -13.01 3.99 -21.32
C GLY A 65 -14.37 4.67 -21.58
N ALA A 66 -14.79 5.64 -20.76
CA ALA A 66 -16.02 6.40 -20.99
C ALA A 66 -16.01 7.21 -22.30
N LEU A 67 -14.82 7.53 -22.81
CA LEU A 67 -14.64 8.22 -24.10
C LEU A 67 -14.64 7.26 -25.31
N THR A 68 -14.49 5.95 -25.08
CA THR A 68 -14.31 4.94 -26.15
C THR A 68 -15.42 3.90 -26.21
N ASN A 69 -16.09 3.61 -25.10
CA ASN A 69 -17.15 2.60 -24.99
C ASN A 69 -18.44 3.26 -24.45
N GLN A 70 -19.58 3.01 -25.13
CA GLN A 70 -20.91 3.52 -24.74
C GLN A 70 -21.56 2.75 -23.59
N GLU A 71 -20.85 1.83 -22.92
CA GLU A 71 -21.42 1.20 -21.73
C GLU A 71 -21.40 2.21 -20.58
N GLU A 72 -22.57 2.44 -19.98
CA GLU A 72 -22.73 3.27 -18.80
C GLU A 72 -21.89 2.70 -17.66
N SER A 73 -20.66 3.18 -17.51
CA SER A 73 -19.93 2.99 -16.26
C SER A 73 -20.76 3.62 -15.15
N ALA A 74 -21.05 2.85 -14.10
CA ALA A 74 -21.74 3.33 -12.90
C ALA A 74 -20.89 4.36 -12.12
N SER A 75 -19.61 4.50 -12.46
CA SER A 75 -18.71 5.46 -11.82
C SER A 75 -19.01 6.91 -12.26
N PRO A 76 -19.04 7.87 -11.34
CA PRO A 76 -19.36 9.26 -11.65
C PRO A 76 -18.19 9.97 -12.33
N TYR A 77 -18.49 10.99 -13.13
CA TYR A 77 -17.52 12.00 -13.53
C TYR A 77 -17.25 12.94 -12.35
N TYR A 78 -16.07 13.56 -12.29
CA TYR A 78 -15.80 14.56 -11.25
C TYR A 78 -14.78 15.62 -11.66
N ILE A 79 -14.81 16.74 -10.95
CA ILE A 79 -13.81 17.80 -11.02
C ILE A 79 -13.05 17.80 -9.69
N SER A 80 -11.73 17.89 -9.75
CA SER A 80 -10.87 17.95 -8.57
C SER A 80 -9.93 19.15 -8.63
N GLU A 81 -9.73 19.81 -7.49
CA GLU A 81 -8.76 20.89 -7.32
C GLU A 81 -7.57 20.40 -6.52
N TYR A 82 -6.37 20.60 -7.04
CA TYR A 82 -5.10 20.23 -6.41
C TYR A 82 -4.25 21.47 -6.12
N SER A 83 -3.64 21.53 -4.93
CA SER A 83 -2.63 22.53 -4.62
C SER A 83 -1.34 22.28 -5.40
N LEU A 84 -0.77 23.31 -6.03
CA LEU A 84 0.57 23.25 -6.65
C LEU A 84 1.68 23.85 -5.76
N SER A 85 1.31 24.38 -4.59
CA SER A 85 2.24 25.02 -3.66
C SER A 85 2.42 24.23 -2.36
N ASP A 86 1.56 23.24 -2.12
CA ASP A 86 1.61 22.37 -0.95
C ASP A 86 2.39 21.08 -1.27
N PRO A 87 3.53 20.83 -0.60
CA PRO A 87 4.33 19.63 -0.83
C PRO A 87 3.67 18.32 -0.36
N ASP A 88 2.55 18.38 0.35
CA ASP A 88 1.72 17.23 0.69
C ASP A 88 0.65 16.94 -0.39
N ASN A 89 0.64 17.64 -1.53
CA ASN A 89 -0.12 17.30 -2.75
C ASN A 89 -1.60 16.96 -2.48
N VAL A 90 -2.27 17.79 -1.69
CA VAL A 90 -3.61 17.53 -1.18
C VAL A 90 -4.68 17.95 -2.20
N VAL A 91 -5.63 17.05 -2.48
CA VAL A 91 -6.90 17.41 -3.14
C VAL A 91 -7.65 18.37 -2.22
N LEU A 92 -7.83 19.61 -2.64
CA LEU A 92 -8.50 20.62 -1.82
C LEU A 92 -10.00 20.37 -1.80
N GLN A 93 -10.56 20.06 -2.98
CA GLN A 93 -11.99 19.89 -3.22
C GLN A 93 -12.27 18.95 -4.39
N LYS A 94 -13.41 18.26 -4.35
CA LYS A 94 -13.89 17.39 -5.41
C LYS A 94 -15.41 17.55 -5.57
N HIS A 95 -15.86 17.65 -6.81
CA HIS A 95 -17.28 17.76 -7.16
C HIS A 95 -17.66 16.66 -8.13
N TYR A 96 -18.57 15.79 -7.70
CA TYR A 96 -19.17 14.77 -8.54
C TYR A 96 -20.19 15.38 -9.48
N LEU A 97 -20.17 14.93 -10.72
CA LEU A 97 -21.07 15.34 -11.78
C LEU A 97 -22.07 14.21 -12.03
N GLU A 98 -23.34 14.56 -12.16
CA GLU A 98 -24.34 13.65 -12.68
C GLU A 98 -23.92 13.19 -14.09
N ASN A 99 -24.01 11.88 -14.36
CA ASN A 99 -23.67 11.32 -15.65
C ASN A 99 -24.72 11.76 -16.68
N HIS A 100 -24.39 12.76 -17.49
CA HIS A 100 -25.25 13.22 -18.58
C HIS A 100 -24.86 12.64 -19.94
N GLY A 101 -23.95 11.66 -19.99
CA GLY A 101 -23.50 11.05 -21.24
C GLY A 101 -22.65 11.98 -22.12
N GLU A 102 -22.04 13.03 -21.56
CA GLU A 102 -21.42 14.10 -22.33
C GLU A 102 -19.88 14.05 -22.32
N ALA A 103 -19.31 13.52 -23.40
CA ALA A 103 -17.87 13.58 -23.70
C ALA A 103 -17.36 14.99 -24.08
N SER A 104 -18.11 16.07 -23.80
CA SER A 104 -17.87 17.43 -24.31
C SER A 104 -17.96 18.52 -23.22
N LEU A 105 -17.56 18.18 -21.99
CA LEU A 105 -17.42 19.14 -20.90
C LEU A 105 -15.98 19.68 -20.86
N PHE A 106 -15.86 21.00 -20.89
CA PHE A 106 -14.59 21.71 -20.70
C PHE A 106 -14.58 22.39 -19.33
N VAL A 107 -13.45 22.35 -18.64
CA VAL A 107 -13.30 23.06 -17.36
C VAL A 107 -12.60 24.38 -17.57
N THR A 108 -13.17 25.43 -16.99
CA THR A 108 -12.59 26.77 -16.98
C THR A 108 -12.62 27.34 -15.57
N VAL A 109 -11.72 28.29 -15.31
CA VAL A 109 -11.64 28.98 -14.02
C VAL A 109 -11.58 30.46 -14.26
N TYR A 110 -12.43 31.19 -13.54
CA TYR A 110 -12.35 32.64 -13.46
C TYR A 110 -12.39 33.04 -11.98
N GLU A 111 -11.32 33.70 -11.53
CA GLU A 111 -11.08 34.02 -10.12
C GLU A 111 -11.11 32.76 -9.25
N ASN A 112 -12.13 32.60 -8.39
CA ASN A 112 -12.29 31.45 -7.51
C ASN A 112 -13.49 30.58 -7.91
N ILE A 113 -14.08 30.84 -9.08
CA ILE A 113 -15.24 30.10 -9.59
C ILE A 113 -14.74 29.13 -10.65
N ILE A 114 -14.97 27.85 -10.38
CA ILE A 114 -14.73 26.79 -11.35
C ILE A 114 -16.03 26.55 -12.09
N SER A 115 -15.94 26.50 -13.41
CA SER A 115 -17.10 26.28 -14.27
C SER A 115 -16.85 25.13 -15.23
N THR A 116 -17.89 24.32 -15.47
CA THR A 116 -17.92 23.45 -16.65
C THR A 116 -18.77 24.07 -17.73
N VAL A 117 -18.30 23.94 -18.96
CA VAL A 117 -19.00 24.35 -20.17
C VAL A 117 -19.38 23.10 -20.94
N SER A 118 -20.68 22.84 -21.10
CA SER A 118 -21.17 21.78 -21.99
C SER A 118 -21.22 22.33 -23.42
N GLY A 119 -20.39 21.76 -24.30
CA GLY A 119 -20.39 22.11 -25.72
C GLY A 119 -21.65 21.66 -26.47
N THR A 120 -22.38 20.68 -25.92
CA THR A 120 -23.59 20.10 -26.52
C THR A 120 -24.86 20.83 -26.06
N GLU A 121 -24.96 21.17 -24.78
CA GLU A 121 -26.13 21.88 -24.22
C GLU A 121 -26.02 23.40 -24.27
N ASN A 122 -24.84 23.95 -24.59
CA ASN A 122 -24.51 25.38 -24.43
C ASN A 122 -24.84 25.90 -23.01
N SER A 123 -24.58 25.08 -21.99
CA SER A 123 -24.88 25.40 -20.59
C SER A 123 -23.60 25.64 -19.79
N TYR A 124 -23.69 26.52 -18.79
CA TYR A 124 -22.66 26.75 -17.79
C TYR A 124 -23.12 26.16 -16.46
N ARG A 125 -22.24 25.41 -15.82
CA ARG A 125 -22.43 24.96 -14.44
C ARG A 125 -21.31 25.53 -13.59
N TYR A 126 -21.67 26.03 -12.43
CA TYR A 126 -20.77 26.76 -11.54
C TYR A 126 -20.60 25.96 -10.25
N TYR A 127 -19.37 25.94 -9.76
CA TYR A 127 -19.00 25.29 -8.52
C TYR A 127 -18.28 26.33 -7.67
N ASP A 128 -18.82 26.55 -6.47
CA ASP A 128 -18.23 27.47 -5.50
C ASP A 128 -17.18 26.73 -4.67
N PHE A 129 -15.91 27.03 -4.94
CA PHE A 129 -14.77 26.44 -4.25
C PHE A 129 -14.30 27.28 -3.04
N LEU A 130 -15.11 28.21 -2.52
CA LEU A 130 -14.69 29.08 -1.41
C LEU A 130 -14.76 28.39 -0.03
N ASN A 131 -15.51 27.30 0.10
CA ASN A 131 -15.66 26.57 1.37
C ASN A 131 -15.36 25.08 1.16
N PRO A 132 -14.16 24.59 1.52
CA PRO A 132 -13.86 23.18 1.39
C PRO A 132 -14.82 22.36 2.26
N PRO A 133 -15.30 21.19 1.78
CA PRO A 133 -16.13 20.30 2.57
C PRO A 133 -15.35 19.79 3.79
N LYS A 134 -16.07 19.16 4.73
CA LYS A 134 -15.42 18.30 5.71
C LYS A 134 -14.55 17.29 4.99
N SER A 135 -13.41 16.95 5.56
CA SER A 135 -12.48 16.04 4.92
C SER A 135 -11.73 15.20 5.93
N ILE A 136 -11.33 14.02 5.50
CA ILE A 136 -10.26 13.26 6.11
C ILE A 136 -9.07 13.23 5.17
N THR A 137 -7.86 13.09 5.72
CA THR A 137 -6.65 12.92 4.92
C THR A 137 -6.01 11.56 5.19
N VAL A 138 -5.67 10.86 4.11
CA VAL A 138 -5.07 9.52 4.11
C VAL A 138 -3.69 9.59 3.47
N VAL A 139 -2.66 9.25 4.23
CA VAL A 139 -1.28 9.11 3.74
C VAL A 139 -1.06 7.67 3.30
N GLY A 140 -0.83 7.42 2.02
CA GLY A 140 -0.55 6.08 1.50
C GLY A 140 -1.11 5.83 0.11
N ASN A 141 -0.76 4.67 -0.45
CA ASN A 141 -1.18 4.28 -1.78
C ASN A 141 -2.69 3.92 -1.83
N GLN A 142 -3.47 4.73 -2.53
CA GLN A 142 -4.93 4.54 -2.67
C GLN A 142 -5.37 3.41 -3.61
N THR A 143 -4.46 2.69 -4.27
CA THR A 143 -4.80 1.66 -5.27
C THR A 143 -5.73 0.58 -4.70
N LEU A 144 -5.61 0.27 -3.41
CA LEU A 144 -6.34 -0.82 -2.76
C LEU A 144 -7.72 -0.42 -2.23
N TYR A 145 -8.09 0.86 -2.25
CA TYR A 145 -9.34 1.35 -1.67
C TYR A 145 -9.96 2.50 -2.45
N GLY A 146 -9.54 2.67 -3.71
CA GLY A 146 -9.98 3.73 -4.59
C GLY A 146 -11.51 3.78 -4.79
N ASP A 147 -12.14 2.62 -4.97
CA ASP A 147 -13.59 2.54 -5.18
C ASP A 147 -14.39 2.86 -3.91
N ALA A 148 -13.83 2.56 -2.74
CA ALA A 148 -14.41 2.93 -1.45
C ALA A 148 -14.40 4.44 -1.22
N ILE A 149 -13.40 5.16 -1.73
CA ILE A 149 -13.33 6.63 -1.66
C ILE A 149 -14.53 7.25 -2.34
N THR A 150 -14.78 6.91 -3.61
CA THR A 150 -15.88 7.50 -4.38
C THR A 150 -17.22 7.26 -3.70
N SER A 151 -17.47 6.02 -3.26
CA SER A 151 -18.72 5.65 -2.59
C SER A 151 -18.92 6.41 -1.27
N PHE A 152 -17.87 6.52 -0.45
CA PHE A 152 -17.90 7.25 0.81
C PHE A 152 -18.15 8.75 0.60
N GLU A 153 -17.44 9.38 -0.33
CA GLU A 153 -17.57 10.82 -0.57
C GLU A 153 -18.98 11.17 -1.11
N MET A 154 -19.53 10.36 -2.01
CA MET A 154 -20.88 10.58 -2.55
C MET A 154 -21.97 10.42 -1.50
N GLU A 155 -21.85 9.42 -0.62
CA GLU A 155 -22.89 9.14 0.39
C GLU A 155 -22.81 10.09 1.58
N THR A 156 -21.60 10.48 2.00
CA THR A 156 -21.40 11.24 3.24
C THR A 156 -21.17 12.73 3.01
N GLY A 157 -20.73 13.12 1.81
CA GLY A 157 -20.27 14.48 1.52
C GLY A 157 -18.93 14.84 2.20
N VAL A 158 -18.24 13.89 2.85
CA VAL A 158 -16.92 14.07 3.42
C VAL A 158 -15.87 13.71 2.37
N LEU A 159 -14.97 14.65 2.06
CA LEU A 159 -13.90 14.46 1.09
C LEU A 159 -12.77 13.57 1.66
N VAL A 160 -12.27 12.63 0.87
CA VAL A 160 -11.08 11.85 1.20
C VAL A 160 -9.89 12.42 0.43
N ARG A 161 -9.03 13.11 1.16
CA ARG A 161 -7.78 13.64 0.65
C ARG A 161 -6.73 12.55 0.70
N THR A 162 -6.03 12.34 -0.39
CA THR A 162 -4.98 11.31 -0.46
C THR A 162 -3.64 11.98 -0.68
N VAL A 163 -2.65 11.52 0.08
CA VAL A 163 -1.27 11.99 0.02
C VAL A 163 -0.40 10.76 -0.17
N ASP A 164 0.43 10.78 -1.21
CA ASP A 164 1.38 9.69 -1.46
C ASP A 164 2.80 10.24 -1.28
N TYR A 165 3.49 9.73 -0.26
CA TYR A 165 4.90 10.06 -0.02
C TYR A 165 5.86 9.23 -0.89
N ASP A 166 5.32 8.39 -1.79
CA ASP A 166 6.06 7.49 -2.68
C ASP A 166 7.09 6.68 -1.89
N SER A 167 8.38 7.04 -2.02
CA SER A 167 9.51 6.35 -1.38
C SER A 167 10.05 7.05 -0.11
N ASP A 168 9.49 8.20 0.25
CA ASP A 168 9.89 8.98 1.43
C ASP A 168 9.13 8.50 2.68
N TYR A 169 9.38 7.25 3.09
CA TYR A 169 8.76 6.66 4.26
C TYR A 169 9.20 7.32 5.58
N GLU A 170 10.37 7.98 5.58
CA GLU A 170 10.87 8.72 6.74
C GLU A 170 9.99 9.94 7.05
N ARG A 171 9.38 10.58 6.05
CA ARG A 171 8.45 11.69 6.25
C ARG A 171 7.24 11.30 7.09
N LEU A 172 6.68 10.11 6.89
CA LEU A 172 5.58 9.60 7.70
C LEU A 172 6.01 9.43 9.17
N ASP A 173 7.17 8.82 9.40
CA ASP A 173 7.72 8.64 10.75
C ASP A 173 7.94 9.98 11.46
N ILE A 174 8.53 10.95 10.77
CA ILE A 174 8.79 12.30 11.31
C ILE A 174 7.49 12.98 11.72
N LYS A 175 6.45 12.92 10.87
CA LYS A 175 5.15 13.53 11.17
C LYS A 175 4.44 12.84 12.33
N LEU A 176 4.45 11.51 12.38
CA LEU A 176 3.88 10.76 13.51
C LEU A 176 4.61 11.07 14.83
N MET A 177 5.95 11.14 14.81
CA MET A 177 6.74 11.54 15.98
C MET A 177 6.46 12.99 16.42
N ALA A 178 6.25 13.88 15.46
CA ALA A 178 5.86 15.27 15.71
C ALA A 178 4.40 15.42 16.18
N LYS A 179 3.61 14.34 16.18
CA LYS A 179 2.16 14.34 16.43
C LYS A 179 1.42 15.30 15.50
N ASP A 180 1.83 15.30 14.23
CA ASP A 180 1.20 16.09 13.19
C ASP A 180 -0.27 15.68 13.03
N LYS A 181 -1.12 16.65 12.72
CA LYS A 181 -2.58 16.52 12.66
C LYS A 181 -3.14 16.69 11.25
N ASP A 182 -2.25 16.87 10.28
CA ASP A 182 -2.59 17.11 8.89
C ASP A 182 -3.09 15.86 8.15
N PHE A 183 -2.91 14.67 8.75
CA PHE A 183 -3.53 13.42 8.30
C PHE A 183 -4.23 12.63 9.41
N ASP A 184 -5.24 11.87 8.99
CA ASP A 184 -6.12 11.10 9.86
C ASP A 184 -5.81 9.61 9.81
N LEU A 185 -5.48 9.11 8.62
CA LEU A 185 -5.13 7.72 8.37
C LEU A 185 -3.78 7.63 7.67
N PHE A 186 -3.04 6.56 7.91
CA PHE A 186 -1.79 6.29 7.23
C PHE A 186 -1.63 4.81 6.87
N SER A 187 -0.95 4.55 5.76
CA SER A 187 -0.54 3.21 5.34
C SER A 187 0.95 3.02 5.63
N PRO A 188 1.32 2.21 6.63
CA PRO A 188 2.72 1.86 6.85
C PRO A 188 3.23 0.93 5.75
N VAL A 189 4.54 0.95 5.53
CA VAL A 189 5.19 -0.12 4.77
C VAL A 189 4.99 -1.46 5.50
N SER A 190 4.46 -2.46 4.80
CA SER A 190 3.97 -3.72 5.39
C SER A 190 4.99 -4.41 6.30
N TYR A 191 6.24 -4.54 5.88
CA TYR A 191 7.31 -5.17 6.66
C TYR A 191 7.86 -4.32 7.82
N ASN A 192 7.37 -3.09 7.99
CA ASN A 192 7.72 -2.17 9.08
C ASN A 192 6.55 -1.86 10.01
N VAL A 193 5.40 -2.55 9.85
CA VAL A 193 4.22 -2.39 10.72
C VAL A 193 4.58 -2.56 12.20
N TYR A 194 5.46 -3.52 12.49
CA TYR A 194 5.88 -3.86 13.86
C TYR A 194 6.38 -2.64 14.66
N LYS A 195 7.04 -1.67 14.01
CA LYS A 195 7.60 -0.50 14.69
C LYS A 195 6.48 0.36 15.29
N TYR A 196 5.42 0.63 14.52
CA TYR A 196 4.29 1.43 14.95
C TYR A 196 3.47 0.73 16.03
N VAL A 197 3.33 -0.60 15.92
CA VAL A 197 2.62 -1.40 16.92
C VAL A 197 3.38 -1.40 18.26
N ARG A 198 4.70 -1.65 18.24
CA ARG A 198 5.54 -1.62 19.46
C ARG A 198 5.59 -0.26 20.14
N THR A 199 5.60 0.82 19.36
CA THR A 199 5.64 2.20 19.89
C THR A 199 4.25 2.78 20.16
N ASN A 200 3.17 2.00 20.01
CA ASN A 200 1.78 2.44 20.14
C ASN A 200 1.49 3.73 19.33
N THR A 201 2.06 3.83 18.13
CA THR A 201 1.92 4.99 17.24
C THR A 201 0.68 4.82 16.35
N TYR A 202 -0.45 4.49 16.97
CA TYR A 202 -1.76 4.32 16.33
C TYR A 202 -2.89 4.57 17.34
N SER A 203 -4.10 4.92 16.86
CA SER A 203 -5.32 4.84 17.68
C SER A 203 -5.93 3.46 17.53
N SER A 204 -6.25 2.80 18.64
CA SER A 204 -6.98 1.54 18.63
C SER A 204 -8.34 1.70 17.95
N LEU A 205 -8.68 0.76 17.06
CA LEU A 205 -9.96 0.75 16.35
C LEU A 205 -11.11 0.21 17.20
N ASN A 206 -10.83 -0.34 18.38
CA ASN A 206 -11.83 -0.91 19.28
C ASN A 206 -12.85 0.11 19.79
N SER A 207 -12.51 1.40 19.78
CA SER A 207 -13.42 2.46 20.24
C SER A 207 -14.58 2.71 19.27
N TYR A 208 -14.53 2.16 18.05
CA TYR A 208 -15.55 2.32 17.02
C TYR A 208 -16.30 1.01 16.82
N SER A 209 -17.54 0.95 17.32
CA SER A 209 -18.31 -0.31 17.35
C SER A 209 -18.50 -0.93 15.97
N GLY A 210 -18.76 -0.11 14.94
CA GLY A 210 -18.96 -0.60 13.57
C GLY A 210 -17.71 -1.25 12.97
N LEU A 211 -16.51 -0.77 13.31
CA LEU A 211 -15.25 -1.41 12.95
C LEU A 211 -14.96 -2.63 13.81
N LEU A 212 -15.14 -2.54 15.12
CA LEU A 212 -14.89 -3.65 16.04
C LEU A 212 -15.73 -4.88 15.66
N ASP A 213 -17.01 -4.70 15.37
CA ASP A 213 -17.90 -5.79 14.95
C ASP A 213 -17.41 -6.48 13.67
N ARG A 214 -16.95 -5.70 12.67
CA ARG A 214 -16.40 -6.22 11.41
C ARG A 214 -15.07 -6.95 11.61
N LEU A 215 -14.14 -6.33 12.33
CA LEU A 215 -12.80 -6.86 12.56
C LEU A 215 -12.85 -8.13 13.43
N SER A 216 -13.68 -8.13 14.48
CA SER A 216 -13.86 -9.30 15.35
C SER A 216 -14.56 -10.47 14.68
N GLN A 217 -15.26 -10.27 13.57
CA GLN A 217 -15.87 -11.34 12.78
C GLN A 217 -14.99 -11.80 11.60
N SER A 218 -13.88 -11.11 11.32
CA SER A 218 -12.97 -11.44 10.24
C SER A 218 -11.80 -12.29 10.76
N PRO A 219 -11.71 -13.59 10.41
CA PRO A 219 -10.57 -14.42 10.79
C PRO A 219 -9.24 -13.81 10.31
N LEU A 220 -9.24 -13.20 9.12
CA LEU A 220 -8.07 -12.52 8.59
C LEU A 220 -7.64 -11.35 9.48
N ALA A 221 -8.57 -10.50 9.90
CA ALA A 221 -8.25 -9.36 10.75
C ALA A 221 -7.76 -9.79 12.14
N GLN A 222 -8.34 -10.86 12.70
CA GLN A 222 -7.88 -11.45 13.96
C GLN A 222 -6.42 -11.91 13.87
N VAL A 223 -6.00 -12.48 12.74
CA VAL A 223 -4.61 -12.91 12.53
C VAL A 223 -3.67 -11.73 12.28
N LEU A 224 -4.09 -10.81 11.41
CA LEU A 224 -3.20 -9.82 10.82
C LEU A 224 -3.14 -8.48 11.57
N ALA A 225 -4.20 -8.12 12.28
CA ALA A 225 -4.40 -6.78 12.81
C ALA A 225 -4.68 -6.73 14.32
N ALA A 226 -4.86 -7.88 14.96
CA ALA A 226 -5.03 -7.96 16.41
C ALA A 226 -3.67 -7.85 17.13
N ASN A 227 -3.66 -7.10 18.22
CA ASN A 227 -2.55 -6.98 19.17
C ASN A 227 -3.12 -7.05 20.59
N GLY A 228 -3.07 -8.24 21.19
CA GLY A 228 -3.80 -8.52 22.45
C GLY A 228 -5.31 -8.39 22.22
N ASP A 229 -5.97 -7.54 23.02
CA ASP A 229 -7.41 -7.31 22.92
C ASP A 229 -7.77 -6.18 21.93
N GLU A 230 -6.80 -5.56 21.26
CA GLU A 230 -6.99 -4.38 20.39
C GLU A 230 -6.71 -4.65 18.91
N TYR A 231 -7.38 -3.90 18.03
CA TYR A 231 -7.06 -3.83 16.60
C TYR A 231 -6.31 -2.54 16.28
N PHE A 232 -5.09 -2.66 15.73
CA PHE A 232 -4.22 -1.51 15.46
C PHE A 232 -4.47 -0.84 14.10
N GLY A 233 -5.13 -1.55 13.18
CA GLY A 233 -5.36 -1.09 11.83
C GLY A 233 -6.34 -1.97 11.07
N LEU A 234 -6.78 -1.49 9.91
CA LEU A 234 -7.60 -2.23 8.97
C LEU A 234 -6.69 -2.95 7.96
N PRO A 235 -6.70 -4.29 7.89
CA PRO A 235 -6.01 -5.00 6.81
C PRO A 235 -6.73 -4.75 5.48
N LEU A 236 -5.99 -4.39 4.43
CA LEU A 236 -6.56 -4.05 3.12
C LEU A 236 -6.74 -5.27 2.21
N TYR A 237 -5.91 -6.29 2.37
CA TYR A 237 -6.01 -7.58 1.67
C TYR A 237 -5.30 -8.67 2.48
N GLY A 238 -5.33 -9.92 2.03
CA GLY A 238 -4.50 -10.98 2.58
C GLY A 238 -3.96 -11.88 1.49
N THR A 239 -2.67 -12.16 1.51
CA THR A 239 -2.07 -13.16 0.62
C THR A 239 -1.07 -14.02 1.37
N TYR A 240 -0.91 -15.27 0.95
CA TYR A 240 0.21 -16.07 1.42
C TYR A 240 1.52 -15.37 1.04
N SER A 241 2.47 -15.34 1.98
CA SER A 241 3.74 -14.63 1.79
C SER A 241 4.61 -15.32 0.73
N TYR A 242 4.51 -16.65 0.65
CA TYR A 242 5.21 -17.49 -0.31
C TYR A 242 4.25 -18.47 -0.99
N PRO A 243 3.36 -18.02 -1.89
CA PRO A 243 2.42 -18.91 -2.57
C PRO A 243 3.18 -19.98 -3.36
N LYS A 244 2.93 -21.27 -3.12
CA LYS A 244 3.69 -22.39 -3.69
C LYS A 244 3.77 -22.33 -5.22
N GLU A 245 2.70 -21.89 -5.87
CA GLU A 245 2.63 -21.70 -7.32
C GLU A 245 3.64 -20.68 -7.88
N SER A 246 4.04 -19.69 -7.08
CA SER A 246 5.03 -18.68 -7.47
C SER A 246 6.48 -19.19 -7.35
N TYR A 247 6.67 -20.36 -6.74
CA TYR A 247 7.99 -20.96 -6.48
C TYR A 247 8.06 -22.40 -7.01
N PRO A 248 7.89 -22.63 -8.33
CA PRO A 248 7.94 -23.97 -8.92
C PRO A 248 9.35 -24.57 -8.81
N ASP A 249 9.48 -25.89 -8.87
CA ASP A 249 10.79 -26.57 -8.89
C ASP A 249 11.59 -26.30 -10.17
N LYS A 250 10.89 -25.99 -11.27
CA LYS A 250 11.45 -25.78 -12.61
C LYS A 250 11.01 -24.45 -13.18
N ILE A 251 11.91 -23.79 -13.90
CA ILE A 251 11.61 -22.59 -14.69
C ILE A 251 11.57 -23.00 -16.17
N ILE A 252 10.51 -22.59 -16.86
CA ILE A 252 10.37 -22.76 -18.31
C ILE A 252 11.00 -21.54 -18.99
N ASN A 253 12.05 -21.77 -19.77
CA ASN A 253 12.75 -20.74 -20.52
C ASN A 253 11.99 -20.37 -21.81
N ALA A 254 12.35 -19.25 -22.42
CA ALA A 254 11.69 -18.74 -23.64
C ALA A 254 11.78 -19.70 -24.84
N ASP A 255 12.78 -20.60 -24.86
CA ASP A 255 12.95 -21.64 -25.88
C ASP A 255 12.21 -22.95 -25.55
N GLY A 256 11.46 -22.98 -24.44
CA GLY A 256 10.74 -24.15 -23.95
C GLY A 256 11.60 -25.14 -23.15
N SER A 257 12.89 -24.85 -22.92
CA SER A 257 13.74 -25.68 -22.06
C SER A 257 13.45 -25.46 -20.58
N GLU A 258 13.62 -26.51 -19.76
CA GLU A 258 13.45 -26.43 -18.31
C GLU A 258 14.79 -26.37 -17.59
N THR A 259 14.91 -25.46 -16.62
CA THR A 259 16.05 -25.36 -15.70
C THR A 259 15.57 -25.45 -14.26
N ASP A 260 16.41 -25.95 -13.36
CA ASP A 260 16.12 -25.93 -11.92
C ASP A 260 15.87 -24.50 -11.46
N ASN A 261 14.78 -24.27 -10.75
CA ASN A 261 14.57 -23.00 -10.08
C ASN A 261 15.61 -22.90 -8.95
N PRO A 262 16.43 -21.83 -8.88
CA PRO A 262 17.35 -21.64 -7.77
C PRO A 262 16.66 -21.38 -6.43
N VAL A 263 15.37 -21.02 -6.45
CA VAL A 263 14.57 -20.68 -5.28
C VAL A 263 13.19 -21.36 -5.36
N PRO A 264 13.12 -22.70 -5.29
CA PRO A 264 11.85 -23.43 -5.27
C PRO A 264 11.13 -23.25 -3.93
N PHE A 265 9.88 -23.67 -3.84
CA PHE A 265 9.06 -23.54 -2.62
C PHE A 265 9.78 -24.09 -1.38
N ALA A 266 10.47 -25.24 -1.51
CA ALA A 266 11.21 -25.83 -0.40
C ALA A 266 12.24 -24.89 0.25
N VAL A 267 12.85 -24.01 -0.55
CA VAL A 267 13.82 -23.02 -0.09
C VAL A 267 13.14 -21.90 0.68
N VAL A 268 12.12 -21.26 0.11
CA VAL A 268 11.44 -20.12 0.77
C VAL A 268 10.62 -20.55 1.98
N ALA A 269 9.98 -21.72 1.93
CA ALA A 269 9.26 -22.28 3.06
C ALA A 269 10.20 -22.61 4.22
N THR A 270 11.37 -23.24 3.96
CA THR A 270 12.35 -23.51 5.01
C THR A 270 12.86 -22.21 5.65
N GLN A 271 13.12 -21.17 4.86
CA GLN A 271 13.52 -19.86 5.38
C GLN A 271 12.42 -19.22 6.24
N GLY A 272 11.17 -19.26 5.77
CA GLY A 272 10.00 -18.76 6.49
C GLY A 272 9.76 -19.51 7.81
N GLN A 273 9.81 -20.84 7.79
CA GLN A 273 9.68 -21.70 8.97
C GLN A 273 10.75 -21.37 10.03
N TYR A 274 12.01 -21.20 9.61
CA TYR A 274 13.07 -20.77 10.52
C TYR A 274 12.74 -19.43 11.20
N CYS A 275 12.27 -18.45 10.42
CA CYS A 275 11.92 -17.13 10.96
C CYS A 275 10.72 -17.22 11.91
N ALA A 276 9.69 -18.01 11.57
CA ALA A 276 8.51 -18.24 12.40
C ALA A 276 8.84 -18.87 13.76
N ARG A 277 9.85 -19.75 13.82
CA ARG A 277 10.32 -20.38 15.07
C ARG A 277 11.12 -19.43 15.94
N ASN A 278 11.90 -18.55 15.31
CA ASN A 278 12.96 -17.84 15.99
C ASN A 278 12.74 -16.34 16.18
N ILE A 279 11.83 -15.71 15.45
CA ILE A 279 11.65 -14.26 15.47
C ILE A 279 10.23 -13.91 15.90
N ASP A 280 10.14 -13.06 16.91
CA ASP A 280 8.92 -12.29 17.20
C ASP A 280 9.29 -10.81 17.29
N ALA A 281 9.02 -10.08 16.21
CA ALA A 281 9.35 -8.66 16.10
C ALA A 281 8.65 -7.83 17.18
N LEU A 282 7.41 -8.19 17.53
CA LEU A 282 6.57 -7.47 18.49
C LEU A 282 7.09 -7.67 19.92
N ALA A 283 7.39 -8.92 20.28
CA ALA A 283 8.01 -9.25 21.56
C ALA A 283 9.48 -8.80 21.63
N GLY A 284 10.12 -8.55 20.49
CA GLY A 284 11.55 -8.23 20.40
C GLY A 284 12.44 -9.42 20.75
N THR A 285 12.02 -10.64 20.42
CA THR A 285 12.73 -11.87 20.80
C THR A 285 13.35 -12.58 19.61
N TYR A 286 14.57 -13.08 19.81
CA TYR A 286 15.28 -13.96 18.89
C TYR A 286 15.74 -15.24 19.59
N ASN A 287 15.26 -16.41 19.14
CA ASN A 287 15.44 -17.68 19.85
C ASN A 287 16.60 -18.56 19.34
N ASP A 288 17.47 -18.05 18.45
CA ASP A 288 18.70 -18.75 18.00
C ASP A 288 19.94 -17.84 18.08
N PRO A 289 20.30 -17.33 19.27
CA PRO A 289 21.39 -16.35 19.43
C PRO A 289 22.78 -16.90 19.04
N ASP A 290 22.97 -18.21 19.09
CA ASP A 290 24.23 -18.88 18.74
C ASP A 290 24.30 -19.29 17.26
N GLY A 291 23.16 -19.30 16.55
CA GLY A 291 23.05 -19.65 15.13
C GLY A 291 23.12 -21.15 14.86
N ASP A 292 22.80 -21.99 15.85
CA ASP A 292 22.90 -23.46 15.73
C ASP A 292 21.77 -24.02 14.84
N GLU A 293 20.55 -23.50 14.96
CA GLU A 293 19.44 -23.89 14.07
C GLU A 293 19.61 -23.25 12.69
N LEU A 294 20.07 -22.00 12.62
CA LEU A 294 20.43 -21.33 11.37
C LEU A 294 21.48 -22.12 10.60
N TYR A 295 22.49 -22.67 11.28
CA TYR A 295 23.51 -23.50 10.64
C TYR A 295 22.91 -24.73 9.94
N GLU A 296 21.95 -25.42 10.56
CA GLU A 296 21.27 -26.56 9.93
C GLU A 296 20.40 -26.10 8.74
N VAL A 297 19.77 -24.92 8.82
CA VAL A 297 19.10 -24.29 7.67
C VAL A 297 20.07 -24.02 6.53
N LEU A 298 21.19 -23.35 6.77
CA LEU A 298 22.16 -23.02 5.72
C LEU A 298 22.74 -24.30 5.06
N LYS A 299 22.99 -25.34 5.85
CA LYS A 299 23.43 -26.65 5.37
C LYS A 299 22.37 -27.38 4.54
N HIS A 300 21.10 -27.17 4.85
CA HIS A 300 19.98 -27.66 4.02
C HIS A 300 19.94 -26.90 2.69
N LEU A 301 20.01 -25.57 2.73
CA LEU A 301 19.98 -24.71 1.55
C LEU A 301 21.16 -24.93 0.59
N ASP A 302 22.37 -25.17 1.11
CA ASP A 302 23.58 -25.48 0.30
C ASP A 302 23.40 -26.74 -0.55
N LYS A 303 22.53 -27.68 -0.12
CA LYS A 303 22.17 -28.90 -0.86
C LYS A 303 21.10 -28.68 -1.93
N LYS A 304 20.54 -27.47 -2.06
CA LYS A 304 19.52 -27.08 -3.04
C LYS A 304 18.26 -27.96 -2.94
N PRO A 305 17.50 -27.85 -1.85
CA PRO A 305 16.29 -28.65 -1.66
C PRO A 305 15.22 -28.28 -2.70
N SER A 306 14.37 -29.24 -3.05
CA SER A 306 13.26 -29.08 -4.01
C SER A 306 12.07 -29.94 -3.61
N GLY A 307 10.92 -29.73 -4.24
CA GLY A 307 9.68 -30.44 -3.95
C GLY A 307 9.25 -30.27 -2.50
N ASP A 308 8.92 -31.36 -1.83
CA ASP A 308 8.47 -31.36 -0.43
C ASP A 308 9.64 -31.57 0.57
N ASN A 309 10.89 -31.37 0.16
CA ASN A 309 12.08 -31.51 1.01
C ASN A 309 12.29 -30.29 1.92
N LEU A 310 11.38 -30.12 2.88
CA LEU A 310 11.40 -29.07 3.91
C LEU A 310 12.24 -29.52 5.12
N LEU A 311 13.11 -28.65 5.64
CA LEU A 311 13.95 -29.00 6.80
C LEU A 311 13.10 -29.30 8.05
N PHE A 312 12.02 -28.54 8.24
CA PHE A 312 11.13 -28.62 9.39
C PHE A 312 9.83 -29.40 9.10
N GLY A 313 9.79 -30.16 8.00
CA GLY A 313 8.58 -30.87 7.60
C GLY A 313 7.42 -29.92 7.30
N ASP A 314 6.22 -30.27 7.77
CA ASP A 314 4.96 -29.55 7.58
C ASP A 314 4.67 -28.50 8.67
N GLU A 315 5.63 -28.21 9.55
CA GLU A 315 5.47 -27.16 10.56
C GLU A 315 5.17 -25.81 9.87
N PHE A 316 4.11 -25.10 10.26
CA PHE A 316 3.65 -23.88 9.58
C PHE A 316 3.25 -24.06 8.10
N ILE A 317 2.97 -25.28 7.65
CA ILE A 317 2.44 -25.55 6.31
C ILE A 317 0.96 -25.90 6.42
N VAL A 318 0.09 -25.08 5.83
CA VAL A 318 -1.36 -25.31 5.78
C VAL A 318 -1.75 -25.40 4.30
N ASN A 319 -2.41 -26.49 3.91
CA ASN A 319 -2.75 -26.76 2.50
C ASN A 319 -1.57 -26.70 1.52
N GLY A 320 -0.37 -27.06 1.99
CA GLY A 320 0.83 -26.99 1.16
C GLY A 320 1.39 -25.57 0.99
N GLU A 321 0.81 -24.58 1.66
CA GLU A 321 1.26 -23.19 1.69
C GLU A 321 1.93 -22.87 3.03
N PHE A 322 2.94 -22.00 3.04
CA PHE A 322 3.48 -21.48 4.29
C PHE A 322 2.44 -20.55 4.94
N CYS A 323 2.01 -20.83 6.17
CA CYS A 323 0.86 -20.19 6.83
C CYS A 323 1.09 -18.71 7.24
N SER A 324 2.13 -18.07 6.72
CA SER A 324 2.37 -16.63 6.88
C SER A 324 1.59 -15.83 5.84
N LEU A 325 0.87 -14.83 6.32
CA LEU A 325 0.06 -13.91 5.53
C LEU A 325 0.71 -12.52 5.47
N SER A 326 0.74 -11.94 4.27
CA SER A 326 1.18 -10.57 4.01
C SER A 326 -0.04 -9.68 3.70
N CYS A 327 0.08 -8.40 4.06
CA CYS A 327 -1.01 -7.44 4.02
C CYS A 327 -0.48 -6.00 4.09
N GLU A 328 -1.23 -5.06 3.51
CA GLU A 328 -1.10 -3.62 3.77
C GLU A 328 -2.21 -3.15 4.71
N TYR A 329 -1.95 -2.09 5.46
CA TYR A 329 -2.85 -1.64 6.52
C TYR A 329 -3.24 -0.19 6.31
N LEU A 330 -4.46 0.19 6.73
CA LEU A 330 -4.74 1.58 7.10
C LEU A 330 -4.80 1.67 8.62
N MET A 331 -3.94 2.51 9.20
CA MET A 331 -3.86 2.76 10.63
C MET A 331 -4.34 4.18 10.93
N MET A 332 -4.98 4.37 12.09
CA MET A 332 -5.48 5.67 12.49
C MET A 332 -4.41 6.46 13.23
N ASN A 333 -4.14 7.69 12.77
CA ASN A 333 -3.21 8.60 13.44
C ASN A 333 -3.70 8.90 14.87
N PRO A 334 -2.88 8.69 15.92
CA PRO A 334 -3.20 9.08 17.29
C PRO A 334 -3.66 10.54 17.43
N ALA A 335 -3.08 11.43 16.64
CA ALA A 335 -3.29 12.87 16.71
C ALA A 335 -4.45 13.37 15.82
N SER A 336 -5.07 12.49 15.03
CA SER A 336 -6.22 12.84 14.17
C SER A 336 -7.32 13.58 14.94
N GLU A 337 -7.85 14.64 14.33
CA GLU A 337 -9.01 15.37 14.85
C GLU A 337 -10.34 14.92 14.19
N ASN A 338 -10.28 14.17 13.08
CA ASN A 338 -11.44 13.69 12.33
C ASN A 338 -11.71 12.19 12.51
N LYS A 339 -11.45 11.66 13.71
CA LYS A 339 -11.46 10.22 14.02
C LYS A 339 -12.76 9.49 13.67
N GLU A 340 -13.92 10.12 13.89
CA GLU A 340 -15.23 9.53 13.59
C GLU A 340 -15.45 9.37 12.07
N ASP A 341 -15.15 10.42 11.30
CA ASP A 341 -15.27 10.37 9.83
C ASP A 341 -14.22 9.40 9.24
N ALA A 342 -13.03 9.34 9.82
CA ALA A 342 -11.98 8.40 9.43
C ALA A 342 -12.35 6.95 9.77
N ALA A 343 -12.92 6.68 10.94
CA ALA A 343 -13.43 5.37 11.31
C ALA A 343 -14.54 4.93 10.37
N LYS A 344 -15.49 5.83 10.07
CA LYS A 344 -16.55 5.55 9.09
C LYS A 344 -15.97 5.23 7.72
N PHE A 345 -14.96 5.96 7.25
CA PHE A 345 -14.30 5.62 5.98
C PHE A 345 -13.65 4.23 6.02
N LEU A 346 -12.98 3.85 7.10
CA LEU A 346 -12.42 2.49 7.26
C LEU A 346 -13.51 1.40 7.18
N GLU A 347 -14.74 1.66 7.62
CA GLU A 347 -15.85 0.72 7.44
C GLU A 347 -16.19 0.49 5.96
N TYR A 348 -16.21 1.55 5.15
CA TYR A 348 -16.43 1.45 3.70
C TYR A 348 -15.28 0.68 3.03
N VAL A 349 -14.04 0.94 3.45
CA VAL A 349 -12.87 0.22 2.92
C VAL A 349 -12.94 -1.26 3.30
N PHE A 350 -13.32 -1.60 4.54
CA PHE A 350 -13.52 -2.99 4.94
C PHE A 350 -14.57 -3.68 4.07
N ASP A 351 -15.74 -3.06 3.93
CA ASP A 351 -16.86 -3.66 3.20
C ASP A 351 -16.49 -3.88 1.71
N ALA A 352 -15.77 -2.94 1.09
CA ALA A 352 -15.29 -3.06 -0.28
C ALA A 352 -14.23 -4.15 -0.47
N ASN A 353 -13.32 -4.33 0.51
CA ASN A 353 -12.17 -5.23 0.37
C ASN A 353 -12.38 -6.63 0.96
N SER A 354 -13.35 -6.81 1.85
CA SER A 354 -13.58 -8.07 2.56
C SER A 354 -13.83 -9.27 1.64
N ILE A 355 -14.35 -9.02 0.43
CA ILE A 355 -14.59 -10.04 -0.61
C ILE A 355 -13.28 -10.63 -1.14
N ASN A 356 -12.17 -9.90 -1.06
CA ASN A 356 -10.85 -10.29 -1.55
C ASN A 356 -10.00 -11.01 -0.49
N TYR A 357 -10.56 -11.26 0.71
CA TYR A 357 -9.83 -11.95 1.76
C TYR A 357 -9.74 -13.46 1.47
N PRO A 358 -8.58 -14.08 1.68
CA PRO A 358 -8.45 -15.52 1.52
C PRO A 358 -9.27 -16.21 2.60
N SER A 359 -9.95 -17.29 2.22
CA SER A 359 -10.57 -18.20 3.19
C SER A 359 -9.47 -18.85 4.03
N LEU A 360 -9.53 -18.65 5.34
CA LEU A 360 -8.63 -19.29 6.30
C LEU A 360 -9.29 -20.57 6.82
N GLU A 361 -8.50 -21.63 6.98
CA GLU A 361 -8.98 -22.90 7.52
C GLU A 361 -9.28 -22.78 9.01
N GLU A 362 -10.43 -23.31 9.41
CA GLU A 362 -10.84 -23.29 10.81
C GLU A 362 -9.95 -24.23 11.64
N GLY A 363 -9.42 -23.71 12.76
CA GLY A 363 -8.55 -24.47 13.67
C GLY A 363 -7.06 -24.38 13.34
N GLU A 364 -6.70 -23.86 12.17
CA GLU A 364 -5.30 -23.65 11.78
C GLU A 364 -4.76 -22.32 12.33
N SER A 365 -3.45 -22.30 12.60
CA SER A 365 -2.75 -21.12 13.12
C SER A 365 -1.97 -20.42 12.01
N TYR A 366 -2.43 -19.24 11.63
CA TYR A 366 -1.78 -18.38 10.66
C TYR A 366 -0.92 -17.32 11.32
N LEU A 367 0.10 -16.85 10.61
CA LEU A 367 1.07 -15.87 11.11
C LEU A 367 1.02 -14.58 10.29
N ALA A 368 1.29 -13.44 10.92
CA ALA A 368 1.49 -12.19 10.21
C ALA A 368 2.96 -12.06 9.76
N PHE A 369 3.20 -11.87 8.46
CA PHE A 369 4.54 -11.82 7.87
C PHE A 369 5.45 -10.79 8.55
N TRP A 370 4.93 -9.57 8.77
CA TRP A 370 5.69 -8.47 9.38
C TRP A 370 6.17 -8.77 10.81
N ARG A 371 5.54 -9.74 11.50
CA ARG A 371 5.91 -10.15 12.86
C ARG A 371 7.11 -11.09 12.85
N ILE A 372 7.21 -11.96 11.85
CA ILE A 372 8.26 -12.99 11.78
C ILE A 372 9.41 -12.59 10.86
N MET A 373 9.18 -11.70 9.89
CA MET A 373 10.17 -11.28 8.89
C MET A 373 10.24 -9.74 8.75
N PRO A 374 10.49 -8.99 9.83
CA PRO A 374 10.64 -7.54 9.77
C PRO A 374 11.94 -7.12 9.05
N SER A 375 11.88 -6.12 8.18
CA SER A 375 13.01 -5.78 7.29
C SER A 375 14.31 -5.42 8.05
N ASP A 376 14.19 -4.72 9.17
CA ASP A 376 15.31 -4.22 9.96
C ASP A 376 16.18 -5.35 10.55
N TYR A 377 15.58 -6.51 10.83
CA TYR A 377 16.27 -7.67 11.41
C TYR A 377 16.61 -8.73 10.37
N MET A 378 15.94 -8.75 9.21
CA MET A 378 16.06 -9.82 8.23
C MET A 378 17.29 -9.71 7.32
N THR A 379 17.91 -8.52 7.21
CA THR A 379 19.03 -8.29 6.28
C THR A 379 20.19 -9.30 6.46
N PRO A 380 20.68 -9.58 7.69
CA PRO A 380 21.76 -10.56 7.90
C PRO A 380 21.34 -11.98 7.54
N LEU A 381 20.09 -12.35 7.83
CA LEU A 381 19.54 -13.67 7.49
C LEU A 381 19.42 -13.85 5.99
N TYR A 382 18.87 -12.88 5.26
CA TYR A 382 18.80 -12.93 3.80
C TYR A 382 20.17 -13.02 3.15
N SER A 383 21.16 -12.29 3.67
CA SER A 383 22.55 -12.40 3.20
C SER A 383 23.09 -13.82 3.37
N ALA A 384 22.90 -14.42 4.55
CA ALA A 384 23.31 -15.79 4.83
C ALA A 384 22.58 -16.84 3.98
N PHE A 385 21.25 -16.74 3.87
CA PHE A 385 20.44 -17.61 3.02
C PHE A 385 20.88 -17.56 1.57
N ASN A 386 21.02 -16.34 1.01
CA ASN A 386 21.44 -16.15 -0.37
C ASN A 386 22.83 -16.73 -0.62
N ARG A 387 23.77 -16.56 0.33
CA ARG A 387 25.12 -17.12 0.19
C ARG A 387 25.13 -18.64 0.26
N ALA A 388 24.31 -19.24 1.12
CA ALA A 388 24.19 -20.69 1.24
C ALA A 388 23.52 -21.32 0.00
N SER A 389 22.46 -20.72 -0.52
CA SER A 389 21.74 -21.23 -1.71
C SER A 389 22.58 -21.26 -2.99
N GLN A 390 23.69 -20.51 -3.06
CA GLN A 390 24.65 -20.60 -4.16
C GLN A 390 25.41 -21.94 -4.18
N GLY A 391 25.50 -22.61 -3.02
CA GLY A 391 26.17 -23.90 -2.86
C GLY A 391 27.69 -23.79 -2.73
N GLY A 392 28.31 -24.92 -2.37
CA GLY A 392 29.77 -25.12 -2.40
C GLY A 392 30.50 -24.60 -1.17
N LEU A 393 29.81 -24.40 -0.05
CA LEU A 393 30.42 -24.00 1.22
C LEU A 393 30.89 -25.21 2.04
N SER A 394 32.05 -25.08 2.67
CA SER A 394 32.46 -26.05 3.70
C SER A 394 31.60 -25.92 4.96
N GLN A 395 31.55 -26.99 5.77
CA GLN A 395 30.84 -26.95 7.06
C GLN A 395 31.35 -25.84 7.99
N SER A 396 32.66 -25.57 7.98
CA SER A 396 33.25 -24.48 8.76
C SER A 396 32.79 -23.11 8.29
N GLU A 397 32.66 -22.91 6.97
CA GLU A 397 32.15 -21.64 6.41
C GLU A 397 30.67 -21.45 6.71
N LEU A 398 29.85 -22.50 6.55
CA LEU A 398 28.42 -22.47 6.90
C LEU A 398 28.21 -22.14 8.38
N LYS A 399 28.99 -22.76 9.28
CA LYS A 399 28.89 -22.50 10.72
C LYS A 399 29.34 -21.08 11.09
N ALA A 400 30.40 -20.56 10.47
CA ALA A 400 30.83 -19.19 10.67
C ALA A 400 29.76 -18.19 10.20
N LEU A 401 29.20 -18.42 9.01
CA LEU A 401 28.14 -17.60 8.42
C LEU A 401 26.89 -17.55 9.29
N ALA A 402 26.43 -18.70 9.78
CA ALA A 402 25.27 -18.78 10.68
C ALA A 402 25.50 -18.00 11.98
N LYS A 403 26.66 -18.21 12.63
CA LYS A 403 27.01 -17.53 13.87
C LYS A 403 27.11 -16.00 13.70
N GLU A 404 27.69 -15.54 12.59
CA GLU A 404 27.81 -14.11 12.30
C GLU A 404 26.43 -13.47 12.07
N ALA A 405 25.60 -14.10 11.23
CA ALA A 405 24.26 -13.62 10.95
C ALA A 405 23.38 -13.59 12.21
N ALA A 406 23.37 -14.68 13.01
CA ALA A 406 22.61 -14.75 14.25
C ALA A 406 23.01 -13.66 15.26
N LYS A 407 24.32 -13.41 15.39
CA LYS A 407 24.82 -12.33 16.25
C LYS A 407 24.40 -10.94 15.77
N GLU A 408 24.41 -10.71 14.45
CA GLU A 408 23.99 -9.42 13.89
C GLU A 408 22.47 -9.20 14.05
N VAL A 409 21.65 -10.25 13.89
CA VAL A 409 20.21 -10.19 14.16
C VAL A 409 19.95 -9.82 15.62
N LEU A 410 20.61 -10.53 16.56
CA LEU A 410 20.47 -10.25 17.98
C LEU A 410 20.83 -8.80 18.32
N MET A 411 21.98 -8.32 17.81
CA MET A 411 22.42 -6.94 18.00
C MET A 411 21.38 -5.93 17.50
N ARG A 412 20.80 -6.17 16.31
CA ARG A 412 19.76 -5.28 15.74
C ARG A 412 18.46 -5.30 16.54
N MET A 413 18.08 -6.43 17.15
CA MET A 413 16.88 -6.53 17.98
C MET A 413 17.07 -5.92 19.39
N GLU A 414 18.30 -5.90 19.90
CA GLU A 414 18.66 -5.29 21.19
C GLU A 414 18.77 -3.76 21.15
N GLY A 415 19.01 -3.18 19.96
CA GLY A 415 19.13 -1.72 19.75
C GLY A 415 20.58 -1.24 19.78
#